data_AF-A0A1I7UKS1-F1
#
_entry.id   AF-A0A1I7UKS1-F1
#
_cell.length_a   1.000
_cell.length_b   1.000
_cell.length_c   1.000
_cell.angle_alpha   90.00
_cell.angle_beta   90.00
_cell.angle_gamma   90.00
#
_symmetry.space_group_name_H-M   'P 1'
#
loop_
_entity.id
_entity.type
_entity.pdbx_description
1 polymer ?
#
loop_
_entity_poly.entity_id
_entity_poly.type
_entity_poly.pdbx_seq_one_letter_code
_entity_poly.pdbx_strand_id
1 'polypeptide(L)'
;MDICSEYAFNGEWFFENAREHIERDDFPWIPIGTIGGIPGWHMRLKRNPFNDNKLILFIYTSHEKPRLRCFLHSEYLRNDGAWECLTKRAVFIRHDKGGGYGIDFNIDEMDDENNGYLINGGIKIEYGFQIEAILGKNDIWTFNFHDPLFDCEYDENMISFVKNSEEDEMKLFHCHKQLLTFHSTYFDSDSNENQMIELTGSVGFHDFLQISHGVRFLETSKLFYLDALKFARKYKLFNVVHLVDEALRSMDLTVSEAIKYGLNHRLADLLNEMETSEELKEELKKVNLDKISGEMMKKCVKHFFQLVVQNKHL
;
A
#
# COMPACT_ATOMS: atom_id res chain seq x y z
N MET A 1 -15.10 21.18 13.33
CA MET A 1 -14.73 19.78 13.03
C MET A 1 -13.36 19.89 12.42
N ASP A 2 -12.39 19.22 13.02
CA ASP A 2 -10.99 19.32 12.67
C ASP A 2 -10.76 18.57 11.34
N ILE A 3 -10.29 19.24 10.29
CA ILE A 3 -10.05 18.64 8.96
C ILE A 3 -8.81 17.75 9.01
N CYS A 4 -7.93 17.97 9.99
CA CYS A 4 -6.67 17.28 10.09
C CYS A 4 -6.81 15.84 10.61
N SER A 5 -7.88 15.51 11.34
CA SER A 5 -8.17 14.13 11.79
C SER A 5 -8.36 13.13 10.65
N GLU A 6 -8.64 13.62 9.44
CA GLU A 6 -8.79 12.82 8.23
C GLU A 6 -7.47 12.20 7.75
N TYR A 7 -6.33 12.79 8.09
CA TYR A 7 -5.00 12.40 7.60
C TYR A 7 -4.28 11.51 8.61
N ALA A 8 -3.57 10.48 8.13
CA ALA A 8 -2.78 9.62 9.01
C ALA A 8 -1.68 10.37 9.78
N PHE A 9 -1.14 11.44 9.18
CA PHE A 9 -0.19 12.33 9.86
C PHE A 9 -0.71 13.74 9.82
N ASN A 10 -0.91 14.31 10.99
CA ASN A 10 -1.42 15.65 11.11
C ASN A 10 -0.92 16.31 12.39
N GLY A 11 -1.12 17.61 12.49
CA GLY A 11 -0.86 18.35 13.70
C GLY A 11 -0.73 19.84 13.47
N GLU A 12 -0.43 20.53 14.56
CA GLU A 12 -0.14 21.95 14.57
C GLU A 12 1.35 22.19 14.84
N TRP A 13 1.89 23.23 14.22
CA TRP A 13 3.24 23.69 14.51
C TRP A 13 3.32 25.20 14.61
N PHE A 14 4.14 25.69 15.54
CA PHE A 14 4.39 27.11 15.74
C PHE A 14 5.82 27.45 15.38
N PHE A 15 6.00 28.34 14.39
CA PHE A 15 7.30 28.90 14.03
C PHE A 15 7.49 30.25 14.72
N GLU A 16 8.34 30.28 15.74
CA GLU A 16 8.75 31.52 16.42
C GLU A 16 9.52 32.45 15.47
N ASN A 17 9.51 33.76 15.72
CA ASN A 17 10.29 34.77 14.99
C ASN A 17 10.07 34.71 13.46
N ALA A 18 8.80 34.65 13.05
CA ALA A 18 8.42 34.40 11.66
C ALA A 18 8.94 35.49 10.72
N ARG A 19 8.88 36.77 11.13
CA ARG A 19 9.37 37.90 10.32
C ARG A 19 10.88 37.81 10.08
N GLU A 20 11.66 37.51 11.12
CA GLU A 20 13.10 37.33 11.02
C GLU A 20 13.47 36.18 10.07
N HIS A 21 12.72 35.08 10.14
CA HIS A 21 12.92 33.94 9.25
C HIS A 21 12.52 34.22 7.80
N ILE A 22 11.50 35.06 7.57
CA ILE A 22 11.10 35.50 6.23
C ILE A 22 12.16 36.40 5.62
N GLU A 23 12.70 37.35 6.38
CA GLU A 23 13.76 38.25 5.94
C GLU A 23 15.04 37.48 5.55
N ARG A 24 15.36 36.42 6.29
CA ARG A 24 16.58 35.60 6.08
C ARG A 24 16.38 34.37 5.19
N ASP A 25 15.14 34.02 4.89
CA ASP A 25 14.73 32.77 4.21
C ASP A 25 15.34 31.51 4.88
N ASP A 26 15.31 31.46 6.21
CA ASP A 26 16.04 30.47 7.02
C ASP A 26 15.16 29.72 8.04
N PHE A 27 13.86 29.56 7.76
CA PHE A 27 12.96 28.75 8.59
C PHE A 27 13.55 27.36 8.90
N PRO A 28 13.44 26.90 10.17
CA PRO A 28 14.04 25.65 10.59
C PRO A 28 13.34 24.43 9.98
N TRP A 29 14.10 23.34 9.83
CA TRP A 29 13.55 22.03 9.51
C TRP A 29 13.03 21.35 10.77
N ILE A 30 11.79 20.91 10.73
CA ILE A 30 11.10 20.24 11.82
C ILE A 30 10.92 18.76 11.48
N PRO A 31 11.47 17.81 12.25
CA PRO A 31 11.26 16.39 12.00
C PRO A 31 9.81 16.00 12.31
N ILE A 32 9.16 15.29 11.39
CA ILE A 32 7.80 14.77 11.54
C ILE A 32 7.74 13.23 11.50
N GLY A 33 8.90 12.57 11.46
CA GLY A 33 9.04 11.13 11.74
C GLY A 33 9.00 10.23 10.51
N THR A 34 8.30 9.10 10.66
CA THR A 34 8.16 8.05 9.63
C THR A 34 6.74 8.07 9.10
N ILE A 35 6.59 8.16 7.78
CA ILE A 35 5.28 8.26 7.09
C ILE A 35 5.31 7.31 5.90
N GLY A 36 4.30 6.45 5.77
CA GLY A 36 4.22 5.43 4.72
C GLY A 36 5.29 4.37 4.82
N GLY A 37 5.79 4.11 6.04
CA GLY A 37 6.96 3.25 6.26
C GLY A 37 8.30 3.86 5.82
N ILE A 38 8.31 5.12 5.38
CA ILE A 38 9.52 5.84 4.94
C ILE A 38 10.00 6.75 6.08
N PRO A 39 11.22 6.57 6.63
CA PRO A 39 11.71 7.39 7.72
C PRO A 39 12.22 8.75 7.24
N GLY A 40 12.45 9.65 8.19
CA GLY A 40 13.21 10.89 7.96
C GLY A 40 12.41 11.99 7.26
N TRP A 41 11.10 12.04 7.48
CA TRP A 41 10.28 13.16 7.03
C TRP A 41 10.51 14.39 7.89
N HIS A 42 10.56 15.53 7.22
CA HIS A 42 10.71 16.85 7.81
C HIS A 42 9.77 17.83 7.12
N MET A 43 9.41 18.89 7.82
CA MET A 43 8.67 20.02 7.27
C MET A 43 9.39 21.34 7.55
N ARG A 44 9.14 22.34 6.70
CA ARG A 44 9.51 23.74 6.96
C ARG A 44 8.64 24.69 6.15
N LEU A 45 8.58 25.96 6.54
CA LEU A 45 8.16 27.03 5.64
C LEU A 45 9.32 27.44 4.73
N LYS A 46 9.00 27.88 3.52
CA LYS A 46 9.97 28.49 2.60
C LYS A 46 9.29 29.46 1.66
N ARG A 47 10.05 30.39 1.07
CA ARG A 47 9.53 31.20 -0.03
C ARG A 47 9.15 30.35 -1.24
N ASN A 48 8.04 30.69 -1.88
CA ASN A 48 7.60 30.01 -3.09
C ASN A 48 8.57 30.34 -4.24
N PRO A 49 9.16 29.33 -4.91
CA PRO A 49 10.16 29.55 -5.95
C PRO A 49 9.61 30.27 -7.21
N PHE A 50 8.29 30.39 -7.34
CA PHE A 50 7.60 31.05 -8.45
C PHE A 50 6.99 32.40 -8.05
N ASN A 51 6.93 32.72 -6.76
CA ASN A 51 6.43 33.98 -6.22
C ASN A 51 7.07 34.23 -4.85
N ASP A 52 8.06 35.11 -4.81
CA ASP A 52 8.83 35.44 -3.61
C ASP A 52 8.00 36.09 -2.50
N ASN A 53 6.85 36.69 -2.84
CA ASN A 53 5.90 37.25 -1.88
C ASN A 53 4.99 36.20 -1.21
N LYS A 54 5.26 34.91 -1.45
CA LYS A 54 4.46 33.82 -0.88
C LYS A 54 5.31 32.85 -0.08
N LEU A 55 4.74 32.37 1.03
CA LEU A 55 5.25 31.26 1.83
C LEU A 55 4.50 29.97 1.51
N ILE A 56 5.23 28.86 1.58
CA ILE A 56 4.67 27.52 1.39
C ILE A 56 5.20 26.57 2.46
N LEU A 57 4.32 25.71 2.97
CA LEU A 57 4.75 24.52 3.69
C LEU A 57 5.41 23.55 2.72
N PHE A 58 6.61 23.09 3.07
CA PHE A 58 7.35 22.10 2.31
C PHE A 58 7.63 20.89 3.19
N ILE A 59 7.05 19.75 2.80
CA ILE A 59 7.29 18.44 3.45
C ILE A 59 8.23 17.63 2.57
N TYR A 60 9.29 17.07 3.16
CA TYR A 60 10.41 16.46 2.47
C TYR A 60 10.97 15.26 3.25
N THR A 61 11.52 14.26 2.55
CA THR A 61 12.33 13.21 3.16
C THR A 61 13.72 13.16 2.54
N SER A 62 14.74 12.98 3.41
CA SER A 62 16.15 12.92 3.01
C SER A 62 16.63 11.51 2.65
N HIS A 63 15.89 10.47 3.04
CA HIS A 63 16.38 9.09 3.06
C HIS A 63 16.21 8.40 1.70
N GLU A 64 15.02 8.55 1.13
CA GLU A 64 14.66 8.06 -0.19
C GLU A 64 13.92 9.23 -0.85
N LYS A 65 14.11 9.50 -2.13
CA LYS A 65 13.31 10.52 -2.84
C LYS A 65 12.17 9.82 -3.57
N PRO A 66 11.15 9.29 -2.85
CA PRO A 66 10.14 8.45 -3.47
C PRO A 66 9.32 9.25 -4.48
N ARG A 67 8.75 8.53 -5.45
CA ARG A 67 7.65 9.05 -6.25
C ARG A 67 6.37 8.65 -5.55
N LEU A 68 5.61 9.63 -5.10
CA LEU A 68 4.44 9.42 -4.26
C LEU A 68 3.21 10.05 -4.90
N ARG A 69 2.07 9.41 -4.65
CA ARG A 69 0.77 10.05 -4.70
C ARG A 69 0.33 10.26 -3.26
N CYS A 70 0.07 11.52 -2.89
CA CYS A 70 -0.25 11.90 -1.53
C CYS A 70 -1.33 12.97 -1.49
N PHE A 71 -1.98 13.12 -0.34
CA PHE A 71 -2.72 14.32 0.00
C PHE A 71 -1.89 15.17 0.95
N LEU A 72 -1.92 16.48 0.72
CA LEU A 72 -1.30 17.45 1.60
C LEU A 72 -2.32 18.55 1.87
N HIS A 73 -2.54 18.79 3.15
CA HIS A 73 -3.25 19.93 3.69
C HIS A 73 -2.29 20.77 4.50
N SER A 74 -2.48 22.08 4.41
CA SER A 74 -1.75 23.05 5.20
C SER A 74 -2.58 24.30 5.33
N GLU A 75 -2.76 24.79 6.55
CA GLU A 75 -3.50 26.00 6.83
C GLU A 75 -2.71 26.88 7.80
N TYR A 76 -2.81 28.19 7.63
CA TYR A 76 -2.19 29.17 8.50
C TYR A 76 -3.27 29.68 9.45
N LEU A 77 -3.03 29.53 10.75
CA LEU A 77 -4.06 29.78 11.76
C LEU A 77 -4.01 31.22 12.25
N ARG A 78 -5.17 31.85 12.36
CA ARG A 78 -5.31 33.19 12.96
C ARG A 78 -5.31 33.11 14.48
N ASN A 79 -5.07 34.24 15.13
CA ASN A 79 -4.97 34.40 16.59
C ASN A 79 -6.27 34.02 17.32
N ASP A 80 -7.42 34.17 16.66
CA ASP A 80 -8.73 33.79 17.16
C ASP A 80 -9.08 32.32 16.90
N GLY A 81 -8.17 31.56 16.29
CA GLY A 81 -8.38 30.18 15.86
C GLY A 81 -9.26 30.06 14.61
N ALA A 82 -9.64 31.17 13.97
CA ALA A 82 -10.36 31.14 12.71
C ALA A 82 -9.43 30.82 11.54
N TRP A 83 -10.02 30.26 10.49
CA TRP A 83 -9.33 29.80 9.30
C TRP A 83 -10.21 30.02 8.07
N GLU A 84 -9.62 30.22 6.89
CA GLU A 84 -10.33 30.66 5.68
C GLU A 84 -10.24 29.67 4.50
N CYS A 85 -9.51 28.55 4.60
CA CYS A 85 -9.13 27.77 3.42
C CYS A 85 -9.27 26.24 3.55
N LEU A 86 -10.45 25.73 3.18
CA LEU A 86 -10.78 24.31 2.95
C LEU A 86 -10.15 23.72 1.66
N THR A 87 -8.84 23.87 1.44
CA THR A 87 -8.23 23.26 0.24
C THR A 87 -7.55 21.94 0.57
N LYS A 88 -8.26 20.83 0.32
CA LYS A 88 -7.65 19.49 0.20
C LYS A 88 -6.96 19.42 -1.17
N ARG A 89 -5.65 19.10 -1.21
CA ARG A 89 -4.92 18.97 -2.49
C ARG A 89 -4.32 17.58 -2.64
N ALA A 90 -4.74 16.88 -3.69
CA ALA A 90 -3.99 15.73 -4.21
C ALA A 90 -2.69 16.24 -4.85
N VAL A 91 -1.56 15.77 -4.35
CA VAL A 91 -0.22 16.16 -4.79
C VAL A 91 0.53 14.93 -5.29
N PHE A 92 1.25 15.09 -6.40
CA PHE A 92 2.21 14.11 -6.86
C PHE A 92 3.61 14.59 -6.51
N ILE A 93 4.26 13.92 -5.55
CA ILE A 93 5.66 14.17 -5.22
C ILE A 93 6.53 13.39 -6.21
N ARG A 94 7.41 14.10 -6.89
CA ARG A 94 8.34 13.54 -7.88
C ARG A 94 9.73 13.33 -7.27
N HIS A 95 10.44 12.33 -7.77
CA HIS A 95 11.78 11.93 -7.31
C HIS A 95 12.81 13.06 -7.37
N ASP A 96 12.71 13.95 -8.34
CA ASP A 96 13.62 15.09 -8.49
C ASP A 96 13.46 16.13 -7.36
N LYS A 97 12.25 16.23 -6.80
CA LYS A 97 11.91 17.22 -5.77
C LYS A 97 12.03 16.69 -4.34
N GLY A 98 11.83 15.38 -4.13
CA GLY A 98 11.91 14.73 -2.82
C GLY A 98 10.90 15.22 -1.78
N GLY A 99 9.94 16.06 -2.17
CA GLY A 99 8.98 16.68 -1.27
C GLY A 99 7.79 17.34 -1.98
N GLY A 100 6.76 17.67 -1.20
CA GLY A 100 5.49 18.25 -1.63
C GLY A 100 5.27 19.66 -1.10
N TYR A 101 4.54 20.47 -1.86
CA TYR A 101 4.19 21.85 -1.50
C TYR A 101 2.75 21.95 -1.04
N GLY A 102 2.55 22.56 0.13
CA GLY A 102 1.25 22.95 0.64
C GLY A 102 0.68 24.16 -0.08
N ILE A 103 -0.23 24.85 0.59
CA ILE A 103 -0.89 26.05 0.09
C ILE A 103 0.06 27.25 0.21
N ASP A 104 -0.02 28.12 -0.80
CA ASP A 104 0.62 29.41 -0.83
C ASP A 104 -0.05 30.37 0.15
N PHE A 105 0.75 31.09 0.93
CA PHE A 105 0.27 32.14 1.82
C PHE A 105 0.99 33.46 1.54
N ASN A 106 0.24 34.55 1.49
CA ASN A 106 0.74 35.85 1.13
C ASN A 106 1.46 36.49 2.33
N ILE A 107 2.72 36.90 2.14
CA ILE A 107 3.53 37.51 3.20
C ILE A 107 2.93 38.85 3.63
N ASP A 108 2.39 39.64 2.69
CA ASP A 108 1.76 40.92 3.03
C ASP A 108 0.51 40.73 3.91
N GLU A 109 -0.25 39.65 3.67
CA GLU A 109 -1.42 39.32 4.50
C GLU A 109 -1.01 38.85 5.89
N MET A 110 0.11 38.15 6.01
CA MET A 110 0.69 37.77 7.30
C MET A 110 1.13 39.00 8.11
N ASP A 111 1.79 39.95 7.45
CA ASP A 111 2.43 41.08 8.11
C ASP A 111 1.43 42.16 8.56
N ASP A 112 0.24 42.21 7.95
CA ASP A 112 -0.86 43.05 8.42
C ASP A 112 -1.42 42.53 9.75
N GLU A 113 -1.14 43.26 10.83
CA GLU A 113 -1.62 42.95 12.18
C GLU A 113 -3.14 42.85 12.28
N ASN A 114 -3.90 43.52 11.40
CA ASN A 114 -5.36 43.41 11.37
C ASN A 114 -5.83 42.04 10.92
N ASN A 115 -5.01 41.31 10.16
CA ASN A 115 -5.34 39.96 9.72
C ASN A 115 -5.11 38.93 10.83
N GLY A 116 -4.25 39.24 11.81
CA GLY A 116 -4.11 38.43 13.02
C GLY A 116 -3.52 37.04 12.78
N TYR A 117 -2.54 36.90 11.89
CA TYR A 117 -1.81 35.63 11.69
C TYR A 117 -0.54 35.49 12.55
N LEU A 118 -0.03 36.61 13.07
CA LEU A 118 1.16 36.64 13.91
C LEU A 118 0.74 36.61 15.40
N ILE A 119 1.11 35.52 16.08
CA ILE A 119 0.96 35.35 17.53
C ILE A 119 2.33 35.58 18.16
N ASN A 120 2.51 36.66 18.93
CA ASN A 120 3.80 36.96 19.57
C ASN A 120 5.00 36.95 18.59
N GLY A 121 4.79 37.41 17.36
CA GLY A 121 5.82 37.43 16.30
C GLY A 121 6.10 36.07 15.63
N GLY A 122 5.41 35.00 16.04
CA GLY A 122 5.45 33.71 15.36
C GLY A 122 4.21 33.42 14.54
N ILE A 123 4.28 32.39 13.68
CA ILE A 123 3.19 31.93 12.83
C ILE A 123 2.82 30.50 13.20
N LYS A 124 1.51 30.25 13.36
CA LYS A 124 0.98 28.92 13.63
C LYS A 124 0.44 28.31 12.35
N ILE A 125 0.79 27.07 12.09
CA ILE A 125 0.27 26.28 10.98
C ILE A 125 -0.42 25.03 11.50
N GLU A 126 -1.41 24.58 10.76
CA GLU A 126 -1.97 23.24 10.84
C GLU A 126 -1.59 22.49 9.55
N TYR A 127 -1.33 21.20 9.64
CA TYR A 127 -0.97 20.38 8.49
C TYR A 127 -1.55 18.98 8.57
N GLY A 128 -1.80 18.41 7.39
CA GLY A 128 -2.20 17.01 7.19
C GLY A 128 -1.44 16.41 6.02
N PHE A 129 -0.90 15.21 6.16
CA PHE A 129 -0.14 14.52 5.14
C PHE A 129 -0.50 13.03 5.09
N GLN A 130 -0.92 12.57 3.92
CA GLN A 130 -1.32 11.19 3.67
C GLN A 130 -0.59 10.68 2.44
N ILE A 131 0.11 9.55 2.54
CA ILE A 131 0.61 8.85 1.36
C ILE A 131 -0.44 7.81 0.95
N GLU A 132 -0.98 7.91 -0.27
CA GLU A 132 -1.90 6.90 -0.82
C GLU A 132 -1.13 5.78 -1.53
N ALA A 133 -0.13 6.16 -2.33
CA ALA A 133 0.61 5.21 -3.14
C ALA A 133 2.07 5.61 -3.29
N ILE A 134 2.92 4.59 -3.40
CA ILE A 134 4.37 4.68 -3.56
C ILE A 134 4.71 4.00 -4.89
N LEU A 135 5.48 4.67 -5.74
CA LEU A 135 5.98 4.06 -6.97
C LEU A 135 7.28 3.33 -6.67
N GLY A 136 7.27 2.01 -6.85
CA GLY A 136 8.45 1.17 -6.69
C GLY A 136 9.49 1.40 -7.80
N LYS A 137 10.69 0.82 -7.60
CA LYS A 137 11.80 0.88 -8.57
C LYS A 137 11.49 0.21 -9.92
N ASN A 138 10.48 -0.66 -9.94
CA ASN A 138 9.97 -1.35 -11.12
C ASN A 138 8.90 -0.52 -11.87
N ASP A 139 8.73 0.76 -11.53
CA ASP A 139 7.69 1.65 -12.08
C ASP A 139 6.25 1.13 -11.86
N ILE A 140 6.04 0.36 -10.79
CA ILE A 140 4.72 -0.14 -10.38
C ILE A 140 4.26 0.61 -9.14
N TRP A 141 3.06 1.19 -9.19
CA TRP A 141 2.42 1.82 -8.04
C TRP A 141 1.93 0.76 -7.06
N THR A 142 2.33 0.90 -5.80
CA THR A 142 1.86 0.08 -4.68
C THR A 142 1.09 0.95 -3.69
N PHE A 143 0.07 0.37 -3.08
CA PHE A 143 -0.69 1.01 -2.01
C PHE A 143 0.17 1.17 -0.77
N ASN A 144 -0.06 2.26 -0.02
CA ASN A 144 0.50 2.40 1.31
C ASN A 144 -0.39 1.68 2.32
N PHE A 145 0.15 0.63 2.95
CA PHE A 145 -0.54 -0.10 4.02
C PHE A 145 0.05 0.17 5.41
N HIS A 146 1.07 1.02 5.51
CA HIS A 146 1.75 1.32 6.77
C HIS A 146 0.97 2.29 7.65
N ASP A 147 0.13 3.11 7.02
CA ASP A 147 -0.60 4.17 7.68
C ASP A 147 -2.10 3.93 7.56
N PRO A 148 -2.91 4.40 8.53
CA PRO A 148 -4.36 4.42 8.40
C PRO A 148 -4.81 5.06 7.09
N LEU A 149 -5.97 4.63 6.60
CA LEU A 149 -6.55 5.23 5.41
C LEU A 149 -7.03 6.65 5.71
N PHE A 150 -6.99 7.47 4.67
CA PHE A 150 -7.65 8.77 4.72
C PHE A 150 -9.12 8.62 5.10
N ASP A 151 -9.61 9.50 5.98
CA ASP A 151 -10.99 9.53 6.48
C ASP A 151 -11.44 8.26 7.22
N CYS A 152 -10.54 7.35 7.61
CA CYS A 152 -10.96 6.05 8.15
C CYS A 152 -11.75 6.13 9.45
N GLU A 153 -11.60 7.19 10.24
CA GLU A 153 -12.37 7.42 11.46
C GLU A 153 -13.85 7.73 11.18
N TYR A 154 -14.14 8.29 10.00
CA TYR A 154 -15.49 8.71 9.60
C TYR A 154 -16.15 7.70 8.68
N ASP A 155 -15.41 7.20 7.70
CA ASP A 155 -15.93 6.33 6.66
C ASP A 155 -15.98 4.85 7.08
N GLU A 156 -15.34 4.49 8.20
CA GLU A 156 -15.24 3.12 8.71
C GLU A 156 -14.84 2.10 7.61
N ASN A 157 -13.99 2.56 6.69
CA ASN A 157 -13.70 1.91 5.42
C ASN A 157 -12.42 1.05 5.46
N MET A 158 -11.91 0.75 6.65
CA MET A 158 -10.60 0.14 6.85
C MET A 158 -10.69 -1.27 7.47
N ILE A 159 -9.86 -2.17 6.96
CA ILE A 159 -9.51 -3.43 7.64
C ILE A 159 -8.04 -3.35 8.03
N SER A 160 -7.75 -3.54 9.31
CA SER A 160 -6.41 -3.59 9.85
C SER A 160 -5.99 -5.03 10.14
N PHE A 161 -4.83 -5.45 9.66
CA PHE A 161 -4.24 -6.73 10.00
C PHE A 161 -3.10 -6.55 10.99
N VAL A 162 -3.16 -7.27 12.10
CA VAL A 162 -2.20 -7.16 13.20
C VAL A 162 -1.43 -8.47 13.34
N LYS A 163 -0.10 -8.39 13.34
CA LYS A 163 0.75 -9.46 13.86
C LYS A 163 1.39 -9.02 15.17
N ASN A 164 0.94 -9.62 16.26
CA ASN A 164 1.61 -9.51 17.55
C ASN A 164 2.73 -10.55 17.59
N SER A 165 3.93 -10.10 17.94
CA SER A 165 5.08 -10.96 18.20
C SER A 165 5.71 -10.50 19.51
N GLU A 166 6.07 -11.42 20.39
CA GLU A 166 6.82 -11.07 21.61
C GLU A 166 8.28 -10.67 21.30
N GLU A 167 8.79 -11.10 20.14
CA GLU A 167 10.20 -10.92 19.73
C GLU A 167 10.40 -9.88 18.62
N ASP A 168 9.35 -9.49 17.88
CA ASP A 168 9.41 -8.51 16.78
C ASP A 168 8.51 -7.31 17.07
N GLU A 169 8.82 -6.16 16.46
CA GLU A 169 7.88 -5.03 16.41
C GLU A 169 6.53 -5.46 15.83
N MET A 170 5.45 -4.96 16.44
CA MET A 170 4.08 -5.16 15.99
C MET A 170 3.98 -4.75 14.52
N LYS A 171 3.52 -5.68 13.66
CA LYS A 171 3.28 -5.37 12.25
C LYS A 171 1.81 -5.09 12.03
N LEU A 172 1.52 -3.91 11.48
CA LEU A 172 0.19 -3.42 11.19
C LEU A 172 0.06 -3.16 9.69
N PHE A 173 -1.05 -3.59 9.10
CA PHE A 173 -1.38 -3.31 7.70
C PHE A 173 -2.79 -2.76 7.62
N HIS A 174 -2.95 -1.56 7.08
CA HIS A 174 -4.21 -0.86 6.92
C HIS A 174 -4.70 -0.96 5.48
N CYS A 175 -5.87 -1.53 5.25
CA CYS A 175 -6.35 -1.89 3.91
C CYS A 175 -7.75 -1.33 3.64
N HIS A 176 -8.06 -1.07 2.38
CA HIS A 176 -9.41 -0.66 1.98
C HIS A 176 -10.38 -1.85 2.09
N LYS A 177 -11.35 -1.73 3.01
CA LYS A 177 -12.39 -2.73 3.26
C LYS A 177 -13.12 -3.11 1.97
N GLN A 178 -13.55 -2.11 1.19
CA GLN A 178 -14.27 -2.30 -0.07
C GLN A 178 -13.53 -3.16 -1.09
N LEU A 179 -12.20 -3.04 -1.19
CA LEU A 179 -11.41 -3.80 -2.15
C LEU A 179 -11.28 -5.27 -1.74
N LEU A 180 -11.19 -5.55 -0.44
CA LEU A 180 -11.15 -6.91 0.07
C LEU A 180 -12.53 -7.59 0.05
N THR A 181 -13.60 -6.88 0.43
CA THR A 181 -14.98 -7.42 0.40
C THR A 181 -15.46 -7.70 -1.02
N PHE A 182 -15.03 -6.90 -2.00
CA PHE A 182 -15.30 -7.16 -3.42
C PHE A 182 -14.82 -8.57 -3.84
N HIS A 183 -13.74 -9.06 -3.25
CA HIS A 183 -13.15 -10.34 -3.61
C HIS A 183 -13.59 -11.51 -2.71
N SER A 184 -14.07 -11.25 -1.49
CA SER A 184 -14.47 -12.32 -0.58
C SER A 184 -15.43 -11.86 0.51
N THR A 185 -16.48 -12.66 0.71
CA THR A 185 -17.40 -12.53 1.85
C THR A 185 -16.75 -12.89 3.19
N TYR A 186 -15.49 -13.35 3.20
CA TYR A 186 -14.73 -13.51 4.44
C TYR A 186 -14.62 -12.20 5.22
N PHE A 187 -14.54 -11.08 4.49
CA PHE A 187 -14.42 -9.74 5.05
C PHE A 187 -15.75 -9.02 5.21
N ASP A 188 -16.86 -9.62 4.76
CA ASP A 188 -18.19 -9.13 5.05
C ASP A 188 -18.44 -9.37 6.55
N SER A 189 -18.32 -8.31 7.36
CA SER A 189 -18.90 -8.32 8.69
C SER A 189 -20.22 -7.58 8.68
N ASP A 190 -21.09 -7.97 9.61
CA ASP A 190 -22.37 -7.29 9.85
C ASP A 190 -22.18 -5.88 10.46
N SER A 191 -20.93 -5.52 10.82
CA SER A 191 -20.56 -4.20 11.34
C SER A 191 -20.03 -3.30 10.23
N ASN A 192 -20.51 -2.06 10.19
CA ASN A 192 -19.96 -1.04 9.31
C ASN A 192 -18.58 -0.56 9.78
N GLU A 193 -18.25 -0.80 11.06
CA GLU A 193 -17.00 -0.38 11.71
C GLU A 193 -15.71 -0.90 11.05
N ASN A 194 -14.62 -0.20 11.34
CA ASN A 194 -13.26 -0.64 11.03
C ASN A 194 -12.97 -1.99 11.70
N GLN A 195 -12.47 -2.94 10.92
CA GLN A 195 -12.21 -4.30 11.41
C GLN A 195 -10.73 -4.48 11.77
N MET A 196 -10.45 -5.35 12.74
CA MET A 196 -9.10 -5.77 13.10
C MET A 196 -8.98 -7.29 13.05
N ILE A 197 -8.01 -7.80 12.29
CA ILE A 197 -7.81 -9.23 12.03
C ILE A 197 -6.40 -9.64 12.43
N GLU A 198 -6.30 -10.68 13.26
CA GLU A 198 -5.02 -11.23 13.69
C GLU A 198 -4.33 -12.07 12.60
N LEU A 199 -3.03 -11.84 12.44
CA LEU A 199 -2.16 -12.54 11.50
C LEU A 199 -1.33 -13.60 12.23
N THR A 200 -1.48 -14.84 11.76
CA THR A 200 -0.65 -15.97 12.18
C THR A 200 0.73 -16.01 11.51
N GLY A 201 0.98 -15.13 10.54
CA GLY A 201 2.24 -15.01 9.81
C GLY A 201 2.21 -13.86 8.81
N SER A 202 3.36 -13.23 8.56
CA SER A 202 3.47 -11.99 7.76
C SER A 202 4.38 -12.08 6.54
N VAL A 203 5.14 -13.17 6.37
CA VAL A 203 6.01 -13.36 5.20
C VAL A 203 5.16 -13.40 3.94
N GLY A 204 5.42 -12.51 2.99
CA GLY A 204 4.66 -12.36 1.74
C GLY A 204 3.25 -11.75 1.91
N PHE A 205 2.87 -11.30 3.11
CA PHE A 205 1.53 -10.78 3.37
C PHE A 205 1.31 -9.40 2.73
N HIS A 206 2.32 -8.53 2.77
CA HIS A 206 2.28 -7.25 2.07
C HIS A 206 1.99 -7.43 0.58
N ASP A 207 2.68 -8.38 -0.06
CA ASP A 207 2.57 -8.65 -1.49
C ASP A 207 1.21 -9.23 -1.87
N PHE A 208 0.70 -10.12 -1.04
CA PHE A 208 -0.68 -10.60 -1.11
C PHE A 208 -1.68 -9.45 -1.09
N LEU A 209 -1.53 -8.48 -0.18
CA LEU A 209 -2.41 -7.33 -0.11
C LEU A 209 -2.32 -6.47 -1.37
N GLN A 210 -1.12 -6.21 -1.89
CA GLN A 210 -0.94 -5.46 -3.13
C GLN A 210 -1.69 -6.10 -4.30
N ILE A 211 -1.54 -7.43 -4.50
CA ILE A 211 -2.27 -8.16 -5.56
C ILE A 211 -3.78 -8.11 -5.32
N SER A 212 -4.21 -8.24 -4.07
CA SER A 212 -5.63 -8.20 -3.68
C SER A 212 -6.26 -6.82 -3.88
N HIS A 213 -5.44 -5.76 -3.94
CA HIS A 213 -5.87 -4.39 -4.27
C HIS A 213 -5.64 -4.06 -5.76
N GLY A 214 -5.33 -5.06 -6.59
CA GLY A 214 -5.24 -4.92 -8.04
C GLY A 214 -3.85 -4.66 -8.61
N VAL A 215 -2.79 -4.64 -7.79
CA VAL A 215 -1.43 -4.47 -8.28
C VAL A 215 -0.98 -5.70 -9.08
N ARG A 216 -0.39 -5.46 -10.25
CA ARG A 216 0.15 -6.49 -11.14
C ARG A 216 1.65 -6.38 -11.21
N PHE A 217 2.36 -7.33 -10.63
CA PHE A 217 3.82 -7.42 -10.71
C PHE A 217 4.22 -8.08 -12.04
N LEU A 218 5.15 -7.46 -12.78
CA LEU A 218 5.61 -7.95 -14.09
C LEU A 218 6.81 -8.89 -14.00
N GLU A 219 7.70 -8.64 -13.03
CA GLU A 219 8.93 -9.41 -12.82
C GLU A 219 9.06 -9.74 -11.34
N THR A 220 8.60 -10.93 -10.96
CA THR A 220 8.72 -11.39 -9.57
C THR A 220 9.04 -12.87 -9.51
N SER A 221 9.53 -13.30 -8.35
CA SER A 221 9.91 -14.69 -8.13
C SER A 221 8.69 -15.60 -8.00
N LYS A 222 8.86 -16.88 -8.31
CA LYS A 222 7.85 -17.91 -8.03
C LYS A 222 7.45 -17.93 -6.56
N LEU A 223 8.40 -17.80 -5.63
CA LEU A 223 8.14 -17.81 -4.19
C LEU A 223 7.14 -16.72 -3.77
N PHE A 224 7.27 -15.52 -4.35
CA PHE A 224 6.37 -14.39 -4.11
C PHE A 224 4.90 -14.75 -4.39
N TYR A 225 4.62 -15.34 -5.55
CA TYR A 225 3.26 -15.74 -5.91
C TYR A 225 2.74 -16.89 -5.04
N LEU A 226 3.62 -17.84 -4.69
CA LEU A 226 3.24 -18.96 -3.83
C LEU A 226 2.87 -18.52 -2.41
N ASP A 227 3.57 -17.53 -1.86
CA ASP A 227 3.23 -16.91 -0.57
C ASP A 227 1.90 -16.17 -0.65
N ALA A 228 1.66 -15.41 -1.73
CA ALA A 228 0.40 -14.72 -1.95
C ALA A 228 -0.79 -15.69 -2.03
N LEU A 229 -0.60 -16.83 -2.71
CA LEU A 229 -1.60 -17.87 -2.88
C LEU A 229 -2.07 -18.48 -1.54
N LYS A 230 -1.15 -18.63 -0.57
CA LYS A 230 -1.46 -19.16 0.76
C LYS A 230 -2.49 -18.27 1.46
N PHE A 231 -2.29 -16.96 1.44
CA PHE A 231 -3.22 -15.99 2.05
C PHE A 231 -4.51 -15.85 1.25
N ALA A 232 -4.42 -15.78 -0.09
CA ALA A 232 -5.59 -15.71 -0.94
C ALA A 232 -6.57 -16.87 -0.69
N ARG A 233 -6.06 -18.09 -0.44
CA ARG A 233 -6.90 -19.22 -0.03
C ARG A 233 -7.43 -19.11 1.39
N LYS A 234 -6.59 -18.74 2.35
CA LYS A 234 -6.99 -18.55 3.76
C LYS A 234 -8.19 -17.59 3.84
N TYR A 235 -8.12 -16.49 3.09
CA TYR A 235 -9.14 -15.44 3.05
C TYR A 235 -10.16 -15.62 1.93
N LYS A 236 -10.19 -16.79 1.26
CA LYS A 236 -11.19 -17.14 0.22
C LYS A 236 -11.32 -16.11 -0.90
N LEU A 237 -10.21 -15.51 -1.33
CA LEU A 237 -10.14 -14.53 -2.43
C LEU A 237 -9.92 -15.28 -3.76
N PHE A 238 -10.95 -15.96 -4.26
CA PHE A 238 -10.83 -16.86 -5.42
C PHE A 238 -10.38 -16.15 -6.70
N ASN A 239 -10.75 -14.89 -6.88
CA ASN A 239 -10.27 -14.08 -8.00
C ASN A 239 -8.75 -13.90 -7.93
N VAL A 240 -8.21 -13.64 -6.73
CA VAL A 240 -6.75 -13.53 -6.51
C VAL A 240 -6.06 -14.86 -6.74
N VAL A 241 -6.66 -15.98 -6.28
CA VAL A 241 -6.14 -17.33 -6.55
C VAL A 241 -6.01 -17.58 -8.06
N HIS A 242 -7.03 -17.22 -8.84
CA HIS A 242 -7.02 -17.38 -10.30
C HIS A 242 -5.94 -16.51 -10.96
N LEU A 243 -5.83 -15.25 -10.54
CA LEU A 243 -4.82 -14.31 -11.06
C LEU A 243 -3.39 -14.79 -10.78
N VAL A 244 -3.16 -15.38 -9.61
CA VAL A 244 -1.86 -15.97 -9.27
C VAL A 244 -1.59 -17.23 -10.09
N ASP A 245 -2.58 -18.12 -10.27
CA ASP A 245 -2.46 -19.32 -11.11
C ASP A 245 -2.10 -18.94 -12.56
N GLU A 246 -2.72 -17.88 -13.09
CA GLU A 246 -2.40 -17.36 -14.43
C GLU A 246 -0.99 -16.77 -14.53
N ALA A 247 -0.57 -15.94 -13.57
CA ALA A 247 0.77 -15.35 -13.56
C ALA A 247 1.88 -16.43 -13.51
N LEU A 248 1.63 -17.50 -12.76
CA LEU A 248 2.53 -18.64 -12.63
C LEU A 248 2.64 -19.51 -13.90
N ARG A 249 1.78 -19.32 -14.91
CA ARG A 249 1.89 -20.08 -16.18
C ARG A 249 3.20 -19.83 -16.92
N SER A 250 3.73 -18.62 -16.81
CA SER A 250 5.00 -18.23 -17.43
C SER A 250 6.23 -18.79 -16.70
N MET A 251 6.05 -19.44 -15.55
CA MET A 251 7.12 -19.89 -14.69
C MET A 251 7.35 -21.40 -14.77
N ASP A 252 8.59 -21.78 -14.47
CA ASP A 252 9.00 -23.18 -14.38
C ASP A 252 8.42 -23.82 -13.09
N LEU A 253 7.50 -24.77 -13.30
CA LEU A 253 6.75 -25.47 -12.28
C LEU A 253 6.64 -26.94 -12.66
N THR A 254 6.87 -27.82 -11.69
CA THR A 254 6.59 -29.24 -11.90
C THR A 254 5.11 -29.56 -11.68
N VAL A 255 4.66 -30.72 -12.17
CA VAL A 255 3.30 -31.22 -11.89
C VAL A 255 3.09 -31.42 -10.39
N SER A 256 4.08 -31.95 -9.68
CA SER A 256 4.03 -32.12 -8.22
C SER A 256 3.87 -30.78 -7.49
N GLU A 257 4.55 -29.73 -7.94
CA GLU A 257 4.37 -28.38 -7.39
C GLU A 257 2.99 -27.82 -7.70
N ALA A 258 2.53 -27.92 -8.95
CA ALA A 258 1.18 -27.49 -9.31
C ALA A 258 0.11 -28.18 -8.46
N ILE A 259 0.27 -29.48 -8.20
CA ILE A 259 -0.57 -30.26 -7.27
C ILE A 259 -0.49 -29.74 -5.85
N LYS A 260 0.72 -29.64 -5.29
CA LYS A 260 0.96 -29.17 -3.91
C LYS A 260 0.35 -27.80 -3.67
N TYR A 261 0.44 -26.92 -4.67
CA TYR A 261 -0.07 -25.57 -4.60
C TYR A 261 -1.44 -25.41 -5.25
N GLY A 262 -2.17 -26.48 -5.57
CA GLY A 262 -3.55 -26.39 -6.06
C GLY A 262 -3.74 -25.53 -7.32
N LEU A 263 -2.73 -25.47 -8.20
CA LEU A 263 -2.70 -24.64 -9.41
C LEU A 263 -3.43 -25.37 -10.54
N ASN A 264 -4.74 -25.19 -10.59
CA ASN A 264 -5.64 -26.03 -11.37
C ASN A 264 -5.49 -25.81 -12.88
N HIS A 265 -5.23 -24.57 -13.31
CA HIS A 265 -5.02 -24.26 -14.71
C HIS A 265 -3.60 -24.63 -15.13
N ARG A 266 -2.59 -24.23 -14.35
CA ARG A 266 -1.20 -24.59 -14.67
C ARG A 266 -0.98 -26.10 -14.68
N LEU A 267 -1.65 -26.87 -13.82
CA LEU A 267 -1.62 -28.34 -13.88
C LEU A 267 -2.08 -28.87 -15.24
N ALA A 268 -3.13 -28.31 -15.82
CA ALA A 268 -3.63 -28.78 -17.12
C ALA A 268 -2.61 -28.53 -18.24
N ASP A 269 -1.95 -27.36 -18.22
CA ASP A 269 -0.90 -27.00 -19.19
C ASP A 269 0.29 -27.95 -19.04
N LEU A 270 0.79 -28.13 -17.81
CA LEU A 270 1.91 -29.02 -17.52
C LEU A 270 1.63 -30.48 -17.90
N LEU A 271 0.42 -30.98 -17.65
CA LEU A 271 0.04 -32.32 -18.09
C LEU A 271 0.10 -32.44 -19.61
N ASN A 272 -0.38 -31.45 -20.37
CA ASN A 272 -0.32 -31.50 -21.83
C ASN A 272 1.12 -31.46 -22.40
N GLU A 273 2.08 -30.95 -21.62
CA GLU A 273 3.51 -30.92 -21.96
C GLU A 273 4.20 -32.28 -21.66
N MET A 274 3.58 -33.17 -20.88
CA MET A 274 4.14 -34.49 -20.58
C MET A 274 3.96 -35.47 -21.73
N GLU A 275 5.00 -36.25 -22.02
CA GLU A 275 4.97 -37.21 -23.13
C GLU A 275 4.74 -38.66 -22.65
N THR A 276 5.02 -38.98 -21.38
CA THR A 276 5.00 -40.37 -20.91
C THR A 276 4.27 -40.58 -19.59
N SER A 277 3.64 -41.76 -19.45
CA SER A 277 2.94 -42.16 -18.22
C SER A 277 3.88 -42.35 -17.03
N GLU A 278 5.13 -42.70 -17.31
CA GLU A 278 6.21 -42.90 -16.36
C GLU A 278 6.60 -41.59 -15.68
N GLU A 279 6.75 -40.50 -16.44
CA GLU A 279 7.02 -39.17 -15.87
C GLU A 279 5.90 -38.71 -14.94
N LEU A 280 4.63 -38.86 -15.36
CA LEU A 280 3.49 -38.52 -14.51
C LEU A 280 3.48 -39.35 -13.22
N LYS A 281 3.82 -40.63 -13.29
CA LYS A 281 3.92 -41.50 -12.12
C LYS A 281 5.02 -41.02 -11.16
N GLU A 282 6.17 -40.60 -11.65
CA GLU A 282 7.24 -40.06 -10.80
C GLU A 282 6.85 -38.75 -10.13
N GLU A 283 6.13 -37.87 -10.82
CA GLU A 283 5.59 -36.64 -10.21
C GLU A 283 4.54 -36.94 -9.14
N LEU A 284 3.64 -37.89 -9.38
CA LEU A 284 2.61 -38.28 -8.42
C LEU A 284 3.18 -38.93 -7.15
N LYS A 285 4.34 -39.57 -7.21
CA LYS A 285 5.04 -40.10 -6.01
C LYS A 285 5.54 -38.99 -5.07
N LYS A 286 5.76 -37.78 -5.58
CA LYS A 286 6.27 -36.64 -4.80
C LYS A 286 5.18 -35.94 -3.98
N VAL A 287 3.92 -36.30 -4.16
CA VAL A 287 2.77 -35.63 -3.54
C VAL A 287 1.96 -36.62 -2.70
N ASN A 288 1.27 -36.09 -1.68
CA ASN A 288 0.34 -36.88 -0.89
C ASN A 288 -1.00 -36.99 -1.66
N LEU A 289 -1.23 -38.16 -2.27
CA LEU A 289 -2.41 -38.43 -3.11
C LEU A 289 -3.74 -38.22 -2.37
N ASP A 290 -3.78 -38.47 -1.06
CA ASP A 290 -5.00 -38.32 -0.23
C ASP A 290 -5.38 -36.85 -0.03
N LYS A 291 -4.44 -35.93 -0.26
CA LYS A 291 -4.65 -34.48 -0.11
C LYS A 291 -4.90 -33.77 -1.45
N ILE A 292 -4.86 -34.48 -2.57
CA ILE A 292 -5.11 -33.90 -3.89
C ILE A 292 -6.61 -33.61 -4.03
N SER A 293 -6.96 -32.44 -4.57
CA SER A 293 -8.37 -32.13 -4.83
C SER A 293 -8.94 -33.09 -5.89
N GLY A 294 -10.23 -33.42 -5.76
CA GLY A 294 -10.89 -34.32 -6.71
C GLY A 294 -10.82 -33.84 -8.16
N GLU A 295 -10.81 -32.53 -8.40
CA GLU A 295 -10.67 -31.94 -9.73
C GLU A 295 -9.28 -32.19 -10.33
N MET A 296 -8.22 -31.99 -9.55
CA MET A 296 -6.84 -32.21 -10.00
C MET A 296 -6.57 -33.69 -10.24
N MET A 297 -7.05 -34.55 -9.34
CA MET A 297 -6.96 -36.01 -9.52
C MET A 297 -7.64 -36.45 -10.83
N LYS A 298 -8.82 -35.91 -11.13
CA LYS A 298 -9.51 -36.17 -12.40
C LYS A 298 -8.66 -35.77 -13.61
N LYS A 299 -7.97 -34.62 -13.58
CA LYS A 299 -7.07 -34.19 -14.65
C LYS A 299 -5.90 -35.16 -14.83
N CYS A 300 -5.23 -35.53 -13.73
CA CYS A 300 -4.12 -36.49 -13.78
C CYS A 300 -4.56 -37.85 -14.33
N VAL A 301 -5.67 -38.40 -13.83
CA VAL A 301 -6.19 -39.70 -14.27
C VAL A 301 -6.60 -39.66 -15.75
N LYS A 302 -7.29 -38.60 -16.18
CA LYS A 302 -7.67 -38.42 -17.59
C LYS A 302 -6.43 -38.45 -18.49
N HIS A 303 -5.40 -37.68 -18.13
CA HIS A 303 -4.17 -37.58 -18.91
C HIS A 303 -3.39 -38.90 -18.93
N PHE A 304 -3.28 -39.60 -17.79
CA PHE A 304 -2.66 -40.92 -17.70
C PHE A 304 -3.28 -41.92 -18.69
N PHE A 305 -4.61 -41.99 -18.77
CA PHE A 305 -5.28 -42.88 -19.72
C PHE A 305 -5.05 -42.48 -21.18
N GLN A 306 -4.92 -41.18 -21.48
CA GLN A 306 -4.60 -40.72 -22.84
C GLN A 306 -3.23 -41.23 -23.28
N LEU A 307 -2.21 -41.13 -22.42
CA LEU A 307 -0.86 -41.61 -22.70
C LEU A 307 -0.79 -43.14 -22.85
N VAL A 308 -1.45 -43.88 -21.95
CA VAL A 308 -1.44 -45.37 -21.99
C VAL A 308 -2.19 -45.92 -23.20
N VAL A 309 -3.24 -45.24 -23.68
CA VAL A 309 -3.96 -45.67 -24.89
C VAL A 309 -3.17 -45.33 -26.15
N GLN A 310 -2.52 -44.16 -26.22
CA GLN A 310 -1.68 -43.78 -27.36
C GLN A 310 -0.48 -44.73 -27.54
N ASN A 311 0.16 -45.15 -26.44
CA ASN A 311 1.28 -46.11 -26.46
C ASN A 311 0.90 -47.55 -26.87
N LYS A 312 -0.39 -47.89 -26.97
CA LYS A 312 -0.85 -49.21 -27.44
C LYS A 312 -1.07 -49.28 -28.96
N HIS A 313 -0.96 -48.16 -29.66
CA HIS A 313 -1.20 -48.05 -31.10
C HIS A 313 0.07 -47.76 -31.93
N LEU A 314 1.25 -47.86 -31.32
CA LEU A 314 2.58 -47.87 -31.93
C LEU A 314 3.17 -49.29 -31.88
#